data_AF-A0A477JH35-F1
#
_entry.id   AF-A0A477JH35-F1
#
_cell.length_a   1.000
_cell.length_b   1.000
_cell.length_c   1.000
_cell.angle_alpha   90.00
_cell.angle_beta   90.00
_cell.angle_gamma   90.00
#
_symmetry.space_group_name_H-M   'P 1'
#
loop_
_entity.id
_entity.type
_entity.pdbx_description
1 polymer ?
#
loop_
_entity_poly.entity_id
_entity_poly.type
_entity_poly.pdbx_seq_one_letter_code
_entity_poly.pdbx_strand_id
1 'polypeptide(L)'
;MKKMLPESKVEAIRKEGFLNRAVEAYRFFYPTVSNVSNFKALNDLGITENHDFIIQLTTPDLNVLTQNSDTPYCLGTGNTENGPVVIELPQGAIVGVADDINFKFITNMGLTGDEQGKGAKYLYLPPNYDGDIPDGYIVRKPSSYRFLICLRAMVHQASDYEKAFELLKKVKFYPLEEKDNNSTSTFHDFSHRKAISTPYYVEGKFDYWEVIKWALDNDETDPEYYQMYGLLKAIGLAPNKEFNPDPDKKALLIEAAEKADKMMFVNSFNTDDPAAIVWPGKNWEWAVYGENNDFYEKTYLNLPVRERWFYQATLETHMMFMHKVGFGSVYMLGVKDKEGNYLDGGKSYTLKVPTPVPTSIFWSVTVYEMDTRSEIVTEQFMPALNSIKDTFEVDADGNTTLYFGPNPPEDESLPWIQTVPDANWFTYFRIYGPTEPAFDNSWQLDDFEEVK
;
A
#
# COMPACT_ATOMS: atom_id res chain seq x y z
N MET A 1 38.67 -14.13 32.75
CA MET A 1 38.98 -12.90 31.99
C MET A 1 38.73 -13.18 30.51
N LYS A 2 38.01 -12.30 29.79
CA LYS A 2 37.87 -12.43 28.33
C LYS A 2 39.22 -12.13 27.66
N LYS A 3 39.64 -12.95 26.69
CA LYS A 3 40.82 -12.69 25.83
C LYS A 3 40.33 -12.18 24.47
N MET A 4 41.08 -11.27 23.85
CA MET A 4 40.76 -10.80 22.51
C MET A 4 40.91 -11.92 21.47
N LEU A 5 40.05 -11.88 20.46
CA LEU A 5 40.09 -12.80 19.32
C LEU A 5 41.22 -12.41 18.36
N PRO A 6 41.70 -13.34 17.50
CA PRO A 6 42.57 -13.01 16.39
C PRO A 6 41.93 -11.97 15.45
N GLU A 7 42.75 -11.12 14.83
CA GLU A 7 42.27 -9.99 14.00
C GLU A 7 41.30 -10.43 12.89
N SER A 8 41.59 -11.53 12.19
CA SER A 8 40.71 -12.06 11.13
C SER A 8 39.32 -12.43 11.65
N LYS A 9 39.20 -12.90 12.90
CA LYS A 9 37.90 -13.16 13.53
C LYS A 9 37.21 -11.86 13.95
N VAL A 10 37.98 -10.86 14.40
CA VAL A 10 37.44 -9.53 14.72
C VAL A 10 36.86 -8.88 13.47
N GLU A 11 37.55 -8.93 12.34
CA GLU A 11 37.08 -8.41 11.05
C GLU A 11 35.82 -9.13 10.58
N ALA A 12 35.78 -10.46 10.65
CA ALA A 12 34.58 -11.24 10.29
C ALA A 12 33.36 -10.84 11.14
N ILE A 13 33.53 -10.72 12.46
CA ILE A 13 32.45 -10.29 13.38
C ILE A 13 32.02 -8.85 13.09
N ARG A 14 32.94 -7.96 12.72
CA ARG A 14 32.60 -6.58 12.32
C ARG A 14 31.79 -6.55 11.03
N LYS A 15 32.14 -7.37 10.03
CA LYS A 15 31.37 -7.51 8.78
C LYS A 15 29.96 -8.04 9.04
N GLU A 16 29.84 -9.09 9.85
CA GLU A 16 28.54 -9.63 10.28
C GLU A 16 27.71 -8.57 11.03
N GLY A 17 28.32 -7.83 11.96
CA GLY A 17 27.64 -6.74 12.66
C GLY A 17 27.25 -5.56 11.78
N PHE A 18 27.97 -5.31 10.68
CA PHE A 18 27.57 -4.33 9.66
C PHE A 18 26.36 -4.85 8.88
N LEU A 19 26.43 -6.09 8.40
CA LEU A 19 25.38 -6.74 7.63
C LEU A 19 24.06 -6.80 8.40
N ASN A 20 24.09 -7.22 9.67
CA ASN A 20 22.88 -7.32 10.50
C ASN A 20 22.19 -5.95 10.68
N ARG A 21 22.96 -4.86 10.85
CA ARG A 21 22.39 -3.51 10.94
C ARG A 21 21.78 -3.06 9.62
N ALA A 22 22.44 -3.38 8.50
CA ALA A 22 21.91 -3.06 7.18
C ALA A 22 20.61 -3.83 6.91
N VAL A 23 20.57 -5.14 7.17
CA VAL A 23 19.34 -5.94 7.00
C VAL A 23 18.18 -5.37 7.82
N GLU A 24 18.41 -5.04 9.08
CA GLU A 24 17.36 -4.46 9.94
C GLU A 24 16.91 -3.08 9.45
N ALA A 25 17.87 -2.22 9.08
CA ALA A 25 17.54 -0.89 8.55
C ALA A 25 16.74 -0.97 7.24
N TYR A 26 17.07 -1.92 6.35
CA TYR A 26 16.33 -2.15 5.11
C TYR A 26 14.86 -2.47 5.40
N ARG A 27 14.61 -3.45 6.28
CA ARG A 27 13.24 -3.90 6.60
C ARG A 27 12.44 -2.78 7.24
N PHE A 28 13.05 -2.03 8.16
CA PHE A 28 12.38 -0.94 8.86
C PHE A 28 12.01 0.24 7.95
N PHE A 29 12.95 0.70 7.10
CA PHE A 29 12.76 1.87 6.22
C PHE A 29 12.22 1.52 4.84
N TYR A 30 11.85 0.26 4.59
CA TYR A 30 11.19 -0.11 3.34
C TYR A 30 9.97 0.76 3.00
N PRO A 31 9.08 1.14 3.95
CA PRO A 31 7.96 2.02 3.66
C PRO A 31 8.41 3.42 3.22
N THR A 32 9.54 3.92 3.77
CA THR A 32 10.17 5.16 3.31
C THR A 32 10.61 5.06 1.85
N VAL A 33 11.28 3.96 1.46
CA VAL A 33 11.66 3.74 0.05
C VAL A 33 10.43 3.67 -0.85
N SER A 34 9.40 2.95 -0.42
CA SER A 34 8.15 2.82 -1.16
C SER A 34 7.45 4.17 -1.37
N ASN A 35 7.37 5.03 -0.35
CA ASN A 35 6.75 6.35 -0.52
C ASN A 35 7.61 7.32 -1.32
N VAL A 36 8.94 7.28 -1.17
CA VAL A 36 9.85 8.06 -2.02
C VAL A 36 9.72 7.66 -3.50
N SER A 37 9.50 6.38 -3.80
CA SER A 37 9.18 5.94 -5.17
C SER A 37 7.90 6.59 -5.69
N ASN A 38 6.88 6.80 -4.84
CA ASN A 38 5.68 7.54 -5.21
C ASN A 38 5.96 9.03 -5.48
N PHE A 39 6.73 9.69 -4.62
CA PHE A 39 7.11 11.09 -4.85
C PHE A 39 7.90 11.28 -6.15
N LYS A 40 8.88 10.41 -6.40
CA LYS A 40 9.67 10.42 -7.65
C LYS A 40 8.79 10.14 -8.86
N ALA A 41 7.93 9.14 -8.80
CA ALA A 41 7.01 8.82 -9.90
C ALA A 41 6.10 10.00 -10.23
N LEU A 42 5.46 10.62 -9.24
CA LEU A 42 4.60 11.79 -9.46
C LEU A 42 5.40 12.95 -10.08
N ASN A 43 6.60 13.24 -9.56
CA ASN A 43 7.46 14.27 -10.13
C ASN A 43 7.86 13.96 -11.59
N ASP A 44 8.26 12.72 -11.89
CA ASP A 44 8.68 12.29 -13.23
C ASP A 44 7.52 12.31 -14.23
N LEU A 45 6.28 12.17 -13.74
CA LEU A 45 5.05 12.34 -14.50
C LEU A 45 4.65 13.81 -14.71
N GLY A 46 5.41 14.76 -14.16
CA GLY A 46 5.18 16.21 -14.31
C GLY A 46 4.14 16.77 -13.34
N ILE A 47 3.87 16.07 -12.23
CA ILE A 47 2.92 16.53 -11.21
C ILE A 47 3.60 17.54 -10.29
N THR A 48 3.06 18.75 -10.24
CA THR A 48 3.59 19.81 -9.37
C THR A 48 3.15 19.60 -7.93
N GLU A 49 4.11 19.49 -7.01
CA GLU A 49 3.85 19.42 -5.56
C GLU A 49 2.93 20.57 -5.12
N ASN A 50 2.06 20.31 -4.16
CA ASN A 50 1.10 21.28 -3.60
C ASN A 50 0.04 21.82 -4.56
N HIS A 51 0.00 21.42 -5.84
CA HIS A 51 -0.93 22.00 -6.82
C HIS A 51 -1.69 20.95 -7.60
N ASP A 52 -0.99 19.93 -8.07
CA ASP A 52 -1.52 18.98 -9.02
C ASP A 52 -1.88 17.66 -8.36
N PHE A 53 -2.84 16.97 -8.96
CA PHE A 53 -3.18 15.58 -8.67
C PHE A 53 -3.14 14.73 -9.94
N ILE A 54 -2.78 13.47 -9.79
CA ILE A 54 -3.23 12.44 -10.74
C ILE A 54 -4.63 11.98 -10.35
N ILE A 55 -5.45 11.64 -11.35
CA ILE A 55 -6.70 10.91 -11.16
C ILE A 55 -6.68 9.66 -12.02
N GLN A 56 -7.17 8.55 -11.49
CA GLN A 56 -7.18 7.28 -12.24
C GLN A 56 -8.19 6.29 -11.70
N LEU A 57 -8.69 5.42 -12.58
CA LEU A 57 -9.04 4.05 -12.19
C LEU A 57 -7.80 3.19 -12.47
N THR A 58 -7.40 2.36 -11.51
CA THR A 58 -6.21 1.52 -11.70
C THR A 58 -6.47 0.52 -12.84
N THR A 59 -5.42 0.26 -13.63
CA THR A 59 -5.41 -0.73 -14.71
C THR A 59 -4.05 -1.44 -14.73
N PRO A 60 -3.90 -2.57 -15.45
CA PRO A 60 -2.61 -3.24 -15.61
C PRO A 60 -1.48 -2.39 -16.22
N ASP A 61 -1.80 -1.26 -16.85
CA ASP A 61 -0.78 -0.32 -17.36
C ASP A 61 -0.07 0.45 -16.24
N LEU A 62 -0.62 0.45 -15.02
CA LEU A 62 -0.08 1.14 -13.85
C LEU A 62 0.63 0.14 -12.94
N ASN A 63 1.97 0.17 -12.94
CA ASN A 63 2.77 -0.66 -12.05
C ASN A 63 2.89 0.03 -10.69
N VAL A 64 1.92 -0.26 -9.81
CA VAL A 64 1.73 0.35 -8.49
C VAL A 64 1.34 -0.71 -7.47
N LEU A 65 1.88 -0.63 -6.25
CA LEU A 65 1.62 -1.64 -5.20
C LEU A 65 0.13 -1.71 -4.84
N THR A 66 -0.48 -2.85 -5.18
CA THR A 66 -1.83 -3.32 -4.82
C THR A 66 -2.95 -2.28 -4.81
N GLN A 67 -2.88 -1.27 -5.68
CA GLN A 67 -4.06 -0.46 -5.99
C GLN A 67 -5.15 -1.36 -6.60
N ASN A 68 -6.41 -0.92 -6.52
CA ASN A 68 -7.54 -1.69 -7.02
C ASN A 68 -8.21 -0.99 -8.22
N SER A 69 -8.76 -1.79 -9.11
CA SER A 69 -9.65 -1.37 -10.20
C SER A 69 -11.10 -1.08 -9.76
N ASP A 70 -11.38 -0.88 -8.46
CA ASP A 70 -12.75 -0.78 -7.95
C ASP A 70 -13.23 0.65 -7.73
N THR A 71 -12.32 1.56 -7.37
CA THR A 71 -12.67 2.92 -6.93
C THR A 71 -11.75 3.94 -7.59
N PRO A 72 -12.28 5.08 -8.09
CA PRO A 72 -11.45 6.17 -8.60
C PRO A 72 -10.50 6.72 -7.54
N TYR A 73 -9.25 6.89 -7.92
CA TYR A 73 -8.18 7.47 -7.12
C TYR A 73 -7.90 8.92 -7.51
N CYS A 74 -7.41 9.70 -6.55
CA CYS A 74 -6.79 10.99 -6.72
C CYS A 74 -5.56 11.06 -5.80
N LEU A 75 -4.36 11.20 -6.37
CA LEU A 75 -3.09 11.21 -5.61
C LEU A 75 -2.26 12.45 -5.91
N GLY A 76 -1.57 12.96 -4.89
CA GLY A 76 -0.69 14.12 -5.01
C GLY A 76 0.34 14.18 -3.89
N THR A 77 1.42 14.93 -4.12
CA THR A 77 2.51 15.12 -3.16
C THR A 77 2.37 16.48 -2.48
N GLY A 78 2.27 16.46 -1.15
CA GLY A 78 2.40 17.65 -0.33
C GLY A 78 3.83 17.86 0.14
N ASN A 79 4.24 19.12 0.20
CA ASN A 79 5.55 19.54 0.68
C ASN A 79 5.45 20.88 1.42
N THR A 80 5.70 20.85 2.71
CA THR A 80 5.64 22.03 3.59
C THR A 80 6.98 22.74 3.77
N GLU A 81 8.04 22.38 3.04
CA GLU A 81 9.37 22.98 3.16
C GLU A 81 9.36 24.51 3.02
N ASN A 82 8.51 25.05 2.14
CA ASN A 82 8.38 26.48 1.89
C ASN A 82 7.23 27.16 2.66
N GLY A 83 6.54 26.43 3.54
CA GLY A 83 5.44 26.95 4.35
C GLY A 83 4.22 26.04 4.42
N PRO A 84 3.16 26.47 5.12
CA PRO A 84 1.95 25.67 5.27
C PRO A 84 1.24 25.40 3.94
N VAL A 85 0.64 24.22 3.81
CA VAL A 85 -0.08 23.76 2.61
C VAL A 85 -1.53 23.42 2.96
N VAL A 86 -2.45 23.77 2.07
CA VAL A 86 -3.89 23.59 2.25
C VAL A 86 -4.42 22.53 1.30
N ILE A 87 -5.26 21.62 1.82
CA ILE A 87 -6.15 20.78 1.02
C ILE A 87 -7.59 21.14 1.37
N GLU A 88 -8.40 21.51 0.39
CA GLU A 88 -9.84 21.72 0.57
C GLU A 88 -10.63 20.58 -0.07
N LEU A 89 -11.39 19.87 0.76
CA LEU A 89 -12.32 18.85 0.30
C LEU A 89 -13.72 19.43 0.11
N PRO A 90 -14.40 19.11 -1.00
CA PRO A 90 -15.83 19.39 -1.14
C PRO A 90 -16.64 18.50 -0.19
N GLN A 91 -17.90 18.88 0.05
CA GLN A 91 -18.86 17.93 0.61
C GLN A 91 -19.06 16.77 -0.38
N GLY A 92 -19.00 15.53 0.11
CA GLY A 92 -19.25 14.35 -0.72
C GLY A 92 -18.67 13.06 -0.16
N ALA A 93 -18.90 11.98 -0.91
CA ALA A 93 -18.45 10.63 -0.58
C ALA A 93 -16.99 10.39 -1.00
N ILE A 94 -16.09 11.21 -0.47
CA ILE A 94 -14.63 10.99 -0.57
C ILE A 94 -14.18 10.24 0.68
N VAL A 95 -13.26 9.30 0.54
CA VAL A 95 -12.44 8.76 1.64
C VAL A 95 -11.00 9.06 1.31
N GLY A 96 -10.21 9.49 2.29
CA GLY A 96 -8.85 9.91 2.03
C GLY A 96 -7.93 9.70 3.21
N VAL A 97 -6.65 9.67 2.89
CA VAL A 97 -5.56 9.54 3.84
C VAL A 97 -4.40 10.43 3.41
N ALA A 98 -3.68 10.97 4.39
CA ALA A 98 -2.38 11.56 4.19
C ALA A 98 -1.37 10.85 5.10
N ASP A 99 -0.24 10.44 4.50
CA ASP A 99 0.85 9.79 5.21
C ASP A 99 2.17 10.51 4.95
N ASP A 100 3.03 10.53 5.97
CA ASP A 100 4.34 11.16 5.91
C ASP A 100 5.32 10.39 5.01
N ILE A 101 6.56 10.88 4.84
CA ILE A 101 7.57 10.23 4.00
C ILE A 101 7.85 8.76 4.38
N ASN A 102 7.62 8.34 5.62
CA ASN A 102 7.83 6.98 6.11
C ASN A 102 6.58 6.09 6.02
N PHE A 103 5.54 6.55 5.29
CA PHE A 103 4.18 6.02 5.38
C PHE A 103 3.67 5.97 6.83
N LYS A 104 3.95 6.99 7.64
CA LYS A 104 3.33 7.14 8.95
C LYS A 104 2.04 7.93 8.82
N PHE A 105 0.95 7.41 9.37
CA PHE A 105 -0.37 8.03 9.32
C PHE A 105 -0.37 9.47 9.87
N ILE A 106 -0.87 10.42 9.08
CA ILE A 106 -1.09 11.81 9.52
C ILE A 106 -2.57 12.04 9.82
N THR A 107 -3.46 11.75 8.86
CA THR A 107 -4.90 11.99 9.02
C THR A 107 -5.75 11.23 8.02
N ASN A 108 -6.98 10.95 8.41
CA ASN A 108 -8.07 10.64 7.49
C ASN A 108 -8.71 11.94 6.96
N MET A 109 -9.34 11.82 5.80
CA MET A 109 -10.11 12.88 5.13
C MET A 109 -11.41 12.30 4.55
N GLY A 110 -12.40 13.15 4.38
CA GLY A 110 -13.70 12.82 3.82
C GLY A 110 -14.61 12.10 4.83
N LEU A 111 -15.29 11.04 4.42
CA LEU A 111 -16.23 10.27 5.24
C LEU A 111 -15.57 9.68 6.50
N THR A 112 -14.27 9.42 6.45
CA THR A 112 -13.48 8.86 7.56
C THR A 112 -12.69 9.91 8.33
N GLY A 113 -12.68 11.17 7.88
CA GLY A 113 -12.01 12.28 8.53
C GLY A 113 -12.87 12.97 9.60
N ASP A 114 -12.28 13.96 10.28
CA ASP A 114 -12.94 14.74 11.34
C ASP A 114 -14.21 15.45 10.83
N GLU A 115 -14.25 15.80 9.55
CA GLU A 115 -15.36 16.48 8.89
C GLU A 115 -16.50 15.55 8.46
N GLN A 116 -16.29 14.22 8.49
CA GLN A 116 -17.31 13.20 8.20
C GLN A 116 -18.05 13.46 6.88
N GLY A 117 -17.30 13.80 5.82
CA GLY A 117 -17.81 14.05 4.47
C GLY A 117 -18.53 15.38 4.25
N LYS A 118 -18.57 16.27 5.26
CA LYS A 118 -19.18 17.61 5.14
C LYS A 118 -18.34 18.62 4.34
N GLY A 119 -17.12 18.23 3.97
CA GLY A 119 -16.12 19.11 3.37
C GLY A 119 -15.40 19.93 4.44
N ALA A 120 -14.11 20.16 4.24
CA ALA A 120 -13.27 20.91 5.17
C ALA A 120 -12.00 21.42 4.48
N LYS A 121 -11.30 22.33 5.18
CA LYS A 121 -9.96 22.76 4.81
C LYS A 121 -8.97 22.16 5.79
N TYR A 122 -8.06 21.35 5.31
CA TYR A 122 -6.94 20.83 6.07
C TYR A 122 -5.73 21.73 5.88
N LEU A 123 -5.05 22.08 6.97
CA LEU A 123 -3.82 22.86 6.94
C LEU A 123 -2.67 22.01 7.46
N TYR A 124 -1.74 21.68 6.58
CA TYR A 124 -0.52 20.95 6.89
C TYR A 124 0.59 21.94 7.20
N LEU A 125 1.17 21.82 8.39
CA LEU A 125 2.22 22.70 8.89
C LEU A 125 3.60 22.02 8.78
N PRO A 126 4.67 22.80 8.54
CA PRO A 126 6.04 22.31 8.66
C PRO A 126 6.33 21.72 10.07
N PRO A 127 7.25 20.73 10.19
CA PRO A 127 7.60 20.06 11.46
C PRO A 127 8.00 21.00 12.62
N ASN A 128 8.50 22.19 12.31
CA ASN A 128 8.94 23.20 13.29
C ASN A 128 8.19 24.54 13.17
N TYR A 129 6.99 24.55 12.56
CA TYR A 129 6.24 25.78 12.37
C TYR A 129 5.87 26.46 13.70
N ASP A 130 6.19 27.76 13.78
CA ASP A 130 5.97 28.66 14.92
C ASP A 130 5.22 29.95 14.52
N GLY A 131 4.78 30.04 13.26
CA GLY A 131 4.00 31.17 12.75
C GLY A 131 2.52 31.14 13.16
N ASP A 132 1.79 32.18 12.76
CA ASP A 132 0.36 32.30 13.04
C ASP A 132 -0.46 31.26 12.28
N ILE A 133 -1.35 30.57 13.00
CA ILE A 133 -2.27 29.59 12.41
C ILE A 133 -3.61 30.27 12.19
N PRO A 134 -4.10 30.38 10.94
CA PRO A 134 -5.39 31.00 10.67
C PRO A 134 -6.56 30.12 11.15
N ASP A 135 -7.67 30.76 11.51
CA ASP A 135 -8.91 30.08 11.86
C ASP A 135 -9.54 29.36 10.65
N GLY A 136 -10.39 28.36 10.93
CA GLY A 136 -11.21 27.68 9.93
C GLY A 136 -10.56 26.48 9.24
N TYR A 137 -9.43 26.00 9.77
CA TYR A 137 -8.71 24.83 9.27
C TYR A 137 -8.68 23.68 10.28
N ILE A 138 -8.70 22.46 9.77
CA ILE A 138 -8.31 21.25 10.50
C ILE A 138 -6.79 21.14 10.38
N VAL A 139 -6.08 21.43 11.46
CA VAL A 139 -4.62 21.55 11.46
C VAL A 139 -3.96 20.19 11.65
N ARG A 140 -2.90 19.94 10.86
CA ARG A 140 -2.01 18.79 10.97
C ARG A 140 -0.56 19.25 10.95
N LYS A 141 0.28 18.66 11.79
CA LYS A 141 1.71 18.99 11.89
C LYS A 141 2.52 17.68 11.82
N PRO A 142 2.77 17.13 10.62
CA PRO A 142 3.61 15.95 10.45
C PRO A 142 5.05 16.20 10.92
N SER A 143 5.78 15.11 11.19
CA SER A 143 7.21 15.11 11.52
C SER A 143 8.12 15.39 10.32
N SER A 144 7.61 15.20 9.09
CA SER A 144 8.31 15.46 7.83
C SER A 144 7.69 16.65 7.07
N TYR A 145 8.44 17.22 6.14
CA TYR A 145 7.97 18.22 5.21
C TYR A 145 7.04 17.62 4.15
N ARG A 146 7.40 16.45 3.60
CA ARG A 146 6.61 15.80 2.55
C ARG A 146 5.64 14.78 3.08
N PHE A 147 4.52 14.65 2.37
CA PHE A 147 3.47 13.67 2.63
C PHE A 147 2.77 13.29 1.34
N LEU A 148 2.31 12.05 1.24
CA LEU A 148 1.49 11.56 0.14
C LEU A 148 0.02 11.74 0.49
N ILE A 149 -0.75 12.28 -0.43
CA ILE A 149 -2.20 12.36 -0.35
C ILE A 149 -2.78 11.29 -1.26
N CYS A 150 -3.73 10.52 -0.73
CA CYS A 150 -4.51 9.59 -1.53
C CYS A 150 -5.98 9.72 -1.15
N LEU A 151 -6.79 10.11 -2.13
CA LEU A 151 -8.24 10.22 -2.01
C LEU A 151 -8.89 9.21 -2.95
N ARG A 152 -10.02 8.67 -2.52
CA ARG A 152 -10.89 7.83 -3.34
C ARG A 152 -12.31 8.34 -3.26
N ALA A 153 -13.02 8.31 -4.38
CA ALA A 153 -14.46 8.58 -4.39
C ALA A 153 -15.23 7.26 -4.38
N MET A 154 -16.21 7.15 -3.48
CA MET A 154 -17.01 5.94 -3.33
C MET A 154 -17.97 5.77 -4.50
N VAL A 155 -18.11 4.52 -4.97
CA VAL A 155 -19.03 4.11 -6.02
C VAL A 155 -19.89 2.96 -5.53
N HIS A 156 -21.18 2.95 -5.88
CA HIS A 156 -22.12 1.88 -5.49
C HIS A 156 -22.63 1.08 -6.69
N GLN A 157 -22.52 1.65 -7.89
CA GLN A 157 -22.94 1.06 -9.14
C GLN A 157 -22.10 1.63 -10.29
N ALA A 158 -22.02 0.93 -11.41
CA ALA A 158 -21.18 1.33 -12.55
C ALA A 158 -21.49 2.74 -13.10
N SER A 159 -22.73 3.22 -12.97
CA SER A 159 -23.08 4.58 -13.41
C SER A 159 -22.53 5.71 -12.52
N ASP A 160 -21.89 5.39 -11.39
CA ASP A 160 -21.38 6.40 -10.45
C ASP A 160 -19.97 6.89 -10.80
N TYR A 161 -19.19 6.15 -11.61
CA TYR A 161 -17.78 6.46 -11.89
C TYR A 161 -17.55 7.88 -12.42
N GLU A 162 -18.34 8.34 -13.38
CA GLU A 162 -18.21 9.71 -13.92
C GLU A 162 -18.42 10.76 -12.83
N LYS A 163 -19.46 10.60 -12.01
CA LYS A 163 -19.75 11.51 -10.89
C LYS A 163 -18.67 11.46 -9.82
N ALA A 164 -18.07 10.29 -9.58
CA ALA A 164 -16.98 10.10 -8.64
C ALA A 164 -15.72 10.86 -9.09
N PHE A 165 -15.34 10.77 -10.37
CA PHE A 165 -14.25 11.60 -10.92
C PHE A 165 -14.55 13.10 -10.84
N GLU A 166 -15.77 13.52 -11.20
CA GLU A 166 -16.18 14.92 -11.10
C GLU A 166 -16.23 15.44 -9.65
N LEU A 167 -16.42 14.56 -8.67
CA LEU A 167 -16.30 14.90 -7.25
C LEU A 167 -14.83 15.10 -6.85
N LEU A 168 -13.93 14.21 -7.26
CA LEU A 168 -12.50 14.32 -6.98
C LEU A 168 -11.88 15.58 -7.59
N LYS A 169 -12.30 15.96 -8.81
CA LYS A 169 -11.84 17.18 -9.50
C LYS A 169 -12.22 18.50 -8.81
N LYS A 170 -13.04 18.45 -7.75
CA LYS A 170 -13.40 19.63 -6.93
C LYS A 170 -12.48 19.84 -5.74
N VAL A 171 -11.58 18.90 -5.45
CA VAL A 171 -10.57 19.05 -4.41
C VAL A 171 -9.62 20.18 -4.82
N LYS A 172 -9.19 20.98 -3.85
CA LYS A 172 -8.17 22.02 -4.05
C LYS A 172 -6.95 21.71 -3.23
N PHE A 173 -5.80 22.05 -3.77
CA PHE A 173 -4.50 21.84 -3.18
C PHE A 173 -3.61 23.02 -3.57
N TYR A 174 -3.09 23.71 -2.57
CA TYR A 174 -2.31 24.94 -2.78
C TYR A 174 -1.51 25.34 -1.52
N PRO A 175 -0.37 26.04 -1.65
CA PRO A 175 0.31 26.67 -0.52
C PRO A 175 -0.58 27.74 0.16
N LEU A 176 -0.58 27.83 1.49
CA LEU A 176 -1.46 28.75 2.24
C LEU A 176 -1.34 30.22 1.78
N GLU A 177 -0.16 30.64 1.35
CA GLU A 177 0.10 32.00 0.83
C GLU A 177 -0.71 32.33 -0.42
N GLU A 178 -1.18 31.32 -1.16
CA GLU A 178 -1.96 31.48 -2.39
C GLU A 178 -3.47 31.47 -2.18
N LYS A 179 -3.96 31.34 -0.94
CA LYS A 179 -5.39 31.15 -0.62
C LYS A 179 -6.35 32.17 -1.24
N ASP A 180 -5.87 33.39 -1.47
CA ASP A 180 -6.67 34.51 -1.97
C ASP A 180 -6.60 34.64 -3.52
N ASN A 181 -5.80 33.80 -4.20
CA ASN A 181 -5.56 33.85 -5.66
C ASN A 181 -6.46 32.91 -6.48
N ASN A 182 -7.69 32.64 -6.02
CA ASN A 182 -8.61 31.68 -6.65
C ASN A 182 -7.97 30.29 -6.79
N SER A 183 -7.32 29.80 -5.74
CA SER A 183 -6.55 28.56 -5.73
C SER A 183 -7.37 27.37 -6.26
N THR A 184 -6.83 26.72 -7.29
CA THR A 184 -7.40 25.53 -7.96
C THR A 184 -6.32 24.48 -8.14
N SER A 185 -6.73 23.22 -8.22
CA SER A 185 -5.83 22.13 -8.59
C SER A 185 -5.91 21.78 -10.08
N THR A 186 -4.79 21.33 -10.63
CA THR A 186 -4.75 20.67 -11.94
C THR A 186 -4.90 19.17 -11.75
N PHE A 187 -5.63 18.51 -12.65
CA PHE A 187 -5.83 17.07 -12.61
C PHE A 187 -5.31 16.43 -13.89
N HIS A 188 -4.52 15.38 -13.73
CA HIS A 188 -3.93 14.61 -14.83
C HIS A 188 -4.52 13.19 -14.83
N ASP A 189 -5.22 12.82 -15.90
CA ASP A 189 -5.85 11.50 -15.99
C ASP A 189 -4.86 10.42 -16.46
N PHE A 190 -4.68 9.41 -15.62
CA PHE A 190 -3.80 8.27 -15.82
C PHE A 190 -4.52 6.94 -16.03
N SER A 191 -5.86 6.93 -16.12
CA SER A 191 -6.67 5.71 -16.30
C SER A 191 -6.32 4.91 -17.56
N HIS A 192 -5.65 5.54 -18.54
CA HIS A 192 -5.28 4.95 -19.83
C HIS A 192 -3.82 5.24 -20.20
N ARG A 193 -2.95 5.35 -19.19
CA ARG A 193 -1.52 5.64 -19.37
C ARG A 193 -0.68 4.65 -18.61
N LYS A 194 0.50 4.36 -19.16
CA LYS A 194 1.52 3.60 -18.44
C LYS A 194 2.22 4.49 -17.43
N ALA A 195 2.36 3.99 -16.22
CA ALA A 195 3.15 4.62 -15.17
C ALA A 195 3.74 3.56 -14.25
N ILE A 196 4.83 3.93 -13.58
CA ILE A 196 5.53 3.07 -12.63
C ILE A 196 5.67 3.85 -11.33
N SER A 197 5.12 3.30 -10.25
CA SER A 197 5.28 3.79 -8.88
C SER A 197 5.34 2.61 -7.91
N THR A 198 6.47 1.90 -7.94
CA THR A 198 6.73 0.73 -7.09
C THR A 198 8.19 0.68 -6.66
N PRO A 199 8.50 0.26 -5.41
CA PRO A 199 9.87 0.00 -4.96
C PRO A 199 10.52 -1.23 -5.61
N TYR A 200 9.76 -2.06 -6.36
CA TYR A 200 10.27 -3.26 -7.03
C TYR A 200 11.58 -3.06 -7.80
N TYR A 201 11.73 -1.93 -8.49
CA TYR A 201 12.90 -1.68 -9.33
C TYR A 201 14.19 -1.44 -8.53
N VAL A 202 14.11 -1.10 -7.25
CA VAL A 202 15.26 -0.88 -6.36
C VAL A 202 15.46 -1.98 -5.31
N GLU A 203 14.50 -2.89 -5.16
CA GLU A 203 14.56 -4.02 -4.23
C GLU A 203 15.77 -4.92 -4.47
N GLY A 204 16.37 -5.39 -3.37
CA GLY A 204 17.53 -6.26 -3.42
C GLY A 204 18.80 -5.61 -3.98
N LYS A 205 18.78 -4.32 -4.33
CA LYS A 205 19.87 -3.62 -5.02
C LYS A 205 20.50 -2.54 -4.16
N PHE A 206 21.66 -2.05 -4.61
CA PHE A 206 22.32 -0.92 -3.95
C PHE A 206 21.47 0.37 -4.00
N ASP A 207 20.71 0.55 -5.07
CA ASP A 207 19.87 1.72 -5.34
C ASP A 207 18.86 1.98 -4.22
N TYR A 208 18.41 0.94 -3.51
CA TYR A 208 17.59 1.08 -2.29
C TYR A 208 18.24 2.06 -1.28
N TRP A 209 19.54 1.95 -1.07
CA TRP A 209 20.29 2.81 -0.14
C TRP A 209 20.41 4.24 -0.63
N GLU A 210 20.43 4.45 -1.95
CA GLU A 210 20.43 5.77 -2.56
C GLU A 210 19.05 6.44 -2.43
N VAL A 211 17.96 5.66 -2.48
CA VAL A 211 16.61 6.16 -2.17
C VAL A 211 16.51 6.59 -0.70
N ILE A 212 17.00 5.78 0.23
CA ILE A 212 17.10 6.18 1.65
C ILE A 212 17.95 7.43 1.80
N LYS A 213 19.08 7.52 1.10
CA LYS A 213 19.94 8.70 1.14
C LYS A 213 19.21 9.95 0.68
N TRP A 214 18.45 9.85 -0.41
CA TRP A 214 17.62 10.94 -0.89
C TRP A 214 16.62 11.40 0.19
N ALA A 215 15.94 10.47 0.87
CA ALA A 215 14.99 10.80 1.94
C ALA A 215 15.68 11.57 3.09
N LEU A 216 16.86 11.10 3.52
CA LEU A 216 17.64 11.74 4.60
C LEU A 216 18.15 13.13 4.26
N ASP A 217 18.35 13.45 2.98
CA ASP A 217 18.85 14.75 2.54
C ASP A 217 17.75 15.75 2.23
N ASN A 218 16.57 15.27 1.83
CA ASN A 218 15.51 16.13 1.34
C ASN A 218 14.37 16.30 2.35
N ASP A 219 14.35 15.55 3.44
CA ASP A 219 13.27 15.63 4.43
C ASP A 219 13.78 15.61 5.89
N GLU A 220 12.90 15.95 6.82
CA GLU A 220 13.16 15.96 8.25
C GLU A 220 13.08 14.54 8.83
N THR A 221 13.96 14.24 9.78
CA THR A 221 13.96 12.96 10.49
C THR A 221 12.95 12.94 11.62
N ASP A 222 12.14 11.88 11.72
CA ASP A 222 11.20 11.68 12.84
C ASP A 222 11.95 11.37 14.16
N PRO A 223 11.79 12.17 15.23
CA PRO A 223 12.34 11.87 16.55
C PRO A 223 12.03 10.47 17.09
N GLU A 224 10.88 9.89 16.75
CA GLU A 224 10.51 8.54 17.16
C GLU A 224 11.39 7.47 16.51
N TYR A 225 12.02 7.76 15.38
CA TYR A 225 12.85 6.83 14.61
C TYR A 225 14.36 7.00 14.84
N TYR A 226 14.78 7.84 15.80
CA TYR A 226 16.21 8.12 16.06
C TYR A 226 17.07 6.88 16.30
N GLN A 227 16.52 5.82 16.93
CA GLN A 227 17.25 4.56 17.10
C GLN A 227 17.52 3.87 15.76
N MET A 228 16.56 3.93 14.83
CA MET A 228 16.65 3.34 13.50
C MET A 228 17.54 4.18 12.57
N TYR A 229 17.48 5.51 12.64
CA TYR A 229 18.48 6.37 11.99
C TYR A 229 19.90 6.10 12.51
N GLY A 230 20.04 5.66 13.77
CA GLY A 230 21.30 5.17 14.33
C GLY A 230 21.86 3.95 13.58
N LEU A 231 21.00 3.04 13.11
CA LEU A 231 21.40 1.91 12.26
C LEU A 231 21.92 2.40 10.91
N LEU A 232 21.20 3.31 10.25
CA LEU A 232 21.64 3.94 9.01
C LEU A 232 22.99 4.64 9.18
N LYS A 233 23.17 5.37 10.29
CA LYS A 233 24.43 6.03 10.60
C LYS A 233 25.60 5.07 10.72
N ALA A 234 25.38 3.92 11.33
CA ALA A 234 26.40 2.88 11.50
C ALA A 234 26.86 2.25 10.18
N ILE A 235 26.00 2.27 9.15
CA ILE A 235 26.31 1.74 7.81
C ILE A 235 26.73 2.80 6.80
N GLY A 236 26.83 4.07 7.23
CA GLY A 236 27.38 5.18 6.43
C GLY A 236 26.36 6.18 5.91
N LEU A 237 25.07 5.99 6.20
CA LEU A 237 23.98 6.88 5.76
C LEU A 237 23.65 7.92 6.82
N ALA A 238 23.66 9.20 6.47
CA ALA A 238 23.27 10.29 7.35
C ALA A 238 22.84 11.52 6.54
N PRO A 239 21.98 12.39 7.10
CA PRO A 239 21.63 13.66 6.49
C PRO A 239 22.87 14.50 6.18
N ASN A 240 22.89 15.14 5.01
CA ASN A 240 23.90 16.13 4.62
C ASN A 240 25.36 15.62 4.63
N LYS A 241 25.56 14.31 4.53
CA LYS A 241 26.89 13.69 4.39
C LYS A 241 26.95 12.90 3.10
N GLU A 242 28.04 13.01 2.35
CA GLU A 242 28.21 12.22 1.13
C GLU A 242 28.09 10.71 1.44
N PHE A 243 27.28 10.00 0.65
CA PHE A 243 27.18 8.55 0.72
C PHE A 243 28.01 7.92 -0.39
N ASN A 244 29.25 7.57 -0.04
CA ASN A 244 30.23 7.00 -0.96
C ASN A 244 30.99 5.85 -0.26
N PRO A 245 30.33 4.69 -0.07
CA PRO A 245 30.96 3.55 0.58
C PRO A 245 32.10 2.99 -0.28
N ASP A 246 33.18 2.56 0.37
CA ASP A 246 34.24 1.78 -0.29
C ASP A 246 33.68 0.47 -0.90
N PRO A 247 34.40 -0.17 -1.85
CA PRO A 247 33.90 -1.35 -2.54
C PRO A 247 33.47 -2.50 -1.62
N ASP A 248 34.16 -2.70 -0.49
CA ASP A 248 33.84 -3.76 0.47
C ASP A 248 32.51 -3.48 1.18
N LYS A 249 32.29 -2.25 1.63
CA LYS A 249 31.01 -1.86 2.25
C LYS A 249 29.87 -1.84 1.24
N LYS A 250 30.12 -1.40 0.00
CA LYS A 250 29.13 -1.44 -1.08
C LYS A 250 28.67 -2.88 -1.34
N ALA A 251 29.59 -3.84 -1.38
CA ALA A 251 29.25 -5.25 -1.51
C ALA A 251 28.40 -5.77 -0.34
N LEU A 252 28.74 -5.41 0.91
CA LEU A 252 27.94 -5.79 2.08
C LEU A 252 26.54 -5.17 2.08
N LEU A 253 26.38 -3.95 1.56
CA LEU A 253 25.07 -3.29 1.43
C LEU A 253 24.21 -3.95 0.34
N ILE A 254 24.80 -4.43 -0.75
CA ILE A 254 24.10 -5.24 -1.76
C ILE A 254 23.66 -6.56 -1.12
N GLU A 255 24.57 -7.27 -0.44
CA GLU A 255 24.24 -8.52 0.25
C GLU A 255 23.13 -8.33 1.29
N ALA A 256 23.15 -7.21 2.03
CA ALA A 256 22.09 -6.87 2.98
C ALA A 256 20.75 -6.66 2.30
N ALA A 257 20.71 -5.90 1.20
CA ALA A 257 19.50 -5.64 0.45
C ALA A 257 18.89 -6.94 -0.11
N GLU A 258 19.69 -7.80 -0.75
CA GLU A 258 19.25 -9.09 -1.28
C GLU A 258 18.70 -10.02 -0.17
N LYS A 259 19.34 -10.03 1.00
CA LYS A 259 18.88 -10.83 2.14
C LYS A 259 17.59 -10.30 2.73
N ALA A 260 17.53 -8.99 2.95
CA ALA A 260 16.37 -8.35 3.55
C ALA A 260 15.15 -8.44 2.64
N ASP A 261 15.30 -8.22 1.34
CA ASP A 261 14.23 -8.39 0.36
C ASP A 261 13.63 -9.82 0.39
N LYS A 262 14.47 -10.84 0.38
CA LYS A 262 14.02 -12.25 0.51
C LYS A 262 13.30 -12.52 1.84
N MET A 263 13.75 -11.91 2.94
CA MET A 263 13.08 -12.01 4.24
C MET A 263 11.69 -11.38 4.18
N MET A 264 11.57 -10.19 3.62
CA MET A 264 10.30 -9.48 3.46
C MET A 264 9.35 -10.24 2.54
N PHE A 265 9.85 -10.79 1.42
CA PHE A 265 9.08 -11.62 0.50
C PHE A 265 8.48 -12.85 1.20
N VAL A 266 9.30 -13.61 1.94
CA VAL A 266 8.84 -14.79 2.68
C VAL A 266 7.85 -14.41 3.77
N ASN A 267 8.13 -13.35 4.54
CA ASN A 267 7.21 -12.86 5.57
C ASN A 267 5.85 -12.43 4.98
N SER A 268 5.86 -11.88 3.77
CA SER A 268 4.66 -11.40 3.09
C SER A 268 3.80 -12.52 2.54
N PHE A 269 4.39 -13.52 1.90
CA PHE A 269 3.63 -14.54 1.16
C PHE A 269 3.67 -15.94 1.78
N ASN A 270 4.42 -16.11 2.87
CA ASN A 270 4.51 -17.38 3.61
C ASN A 270 4.85 -17.14 5.08
N THR A 271 4.03 -16.32 5.75
CA THR A 271 4.15 -16.13 7.20
C THR A 271 3.81 -17.43 7.94
N ASP A 272 4.47 -17.66 9.08
CA ASP A 272 4.16 -18.73 10.01
C ASP A 272 3.38 -18.22 11.24
N ASP A 273 2.98 -16.94 11.25
CA ASP A 273 2.15 -16.37 12.31
C ASP A 273 0.70 -16.87 12.19
N PRO A 274 0.20 -17.68 13.15
CA PRO A 274 -1.17 -18.17 13.11
C PRO A 274 -2.22 -17.06 13.22
N ALA A 275 -1.86 -15.87 13.71
CA ALA A 275 -2.75 -14.70 13.76
C ALA A 275 -3.10 -14.17 12.36
N ALA A 276 -2.33 -14.54 11.34
CA ALA A 276 -2.64 -14.20 9.96
C ALA A 276 -3.89 -14.93 9.44
N ILE A 277 -4.23 -16.12 9.96
CA ILE A 277 -5.30 -16.94 9.39
C ILE A 277 -6.68 -16.33 9.64
N VAL A 278 -7.47 -16.16 8.58
CA VAL A 278 -8.85 -15.64 8.64
C VAL A 278 -9.80 -16.68 9.25
N TRP A 279 -9.80 -17.89 8.68
CA TRP A 279 -10.68 -18.98 9.09
C TRP A 279 -9.87 -20.25 9.40
N PRO A 280 -10.04 -20.86 10.59
CA PRO A 280 -9.36 -22.10 10.92
C PRO A 280 -9.62 -23.21 9.89
N GLY A 281 -8.55 -23.78 9.34
CA GLY A 281 -8.63 -24.86 8.34
C GLY A 281 -8.77 -24.39 6.89
N LYS A 282 -8.71 -23.07 6.63
CA LYS A 282 -8.60 -22.47 5.31
C LYS A 282 -7.22 -21.85 5.12
N ASN A 283 -6.87 -21.52 3.88
CA ASN A 283 -5.59 -20.91 3.51
C ASN A 283 -5.66 -19.39 3.27
N TRP A 284 -6.78 -18.76 3.66
CA TRP A 284 -6.95 -17.31 3.62
C TRP A 284 -6.28 -16.62 4.80
N GLU A 285 -5.51 -15.58 4.50
CA GLU A 285 -4.80 -14.77 5.49
C GLU A 285 -5.35 -13.33 5.50
N TRP A 286 -5.38 -12.67 6.65
CA TRP A 286 -5.58 -11.22 6.70
C TRP A 286 -4.36 -10.52 6.09
N ALA A 287 -4.60 -9.48 5.29
CA ALA A 287 -3.51 -8.65 4.77
C ALA A 287 -2.78 -7.89 5.89
N VAL A 288 -3.54 -7.46 6.91
CA VAL A 288 -3.06 -6.85 8.16
C VAL A 288 -3.82 -7.46 9.33
N TYR A 289 -3.12 -7.74 10.42
CA TYR A 289 -3.68 -8.38 11.62
C TYR A 289 -2.91 -7.95 12.88
N GLY A 290 -3.53 -8.11 14.04
CA GLY A 290 -2.99 -7.72 15.35
C GLY A 290 -4.09 -7.60 16.39
N GLU A 291 -3.79 -7.23 17.63
CA GLU A 291 -4.81 -7.13 18.69
C GLU A 291 -5.88 -6.08 18.33
N ASN A 292 -5.46 -5.00 17.67
CA ASN A 292 -6.34 -3.94 17.20
C ASN A 292 -6.74 -4.08 15.72
N ASN A 293 -6.44 -5.23 15.09
CA ASN A 293 -6.51 -5.46 13.64
C ASN A 293 -5.57 -4.57 12.80
N ASP A 294 -4.64 -3.87 13.44
CA ASP A 294 -3.52 -3.18 12.79
C ASP A 294 -2.19 -3.67 13.41
N PHE A 295 -1.07 -3.04 13.01
CA PHE A 295 0.25 -3.33 13.59
C PHE A 295 0.65 -2.39 14.75
N TYR A 296 -0.23 -1.51 15.21
CA TYR A 296 -0.03 -0.63 16.36
C TYR A 296 -0.58 -1.29 17.64
N GLU A 297 0.28 -2.04 18.31
CA GLU A 297 -0.10 -2.75 19.53
C GLU A 297 0.07 -1.85 20.76
N LYS A 298 -0.62 -2.22 21.84
CA LYS A 298 -0.68 -1.40 23.06
C LYS A 298 0.70 -1.06 23.65
N THR A 299 1.68 -1.94 23.48
CA THR A 299 3.02 -1.78 24.08
C THR A 299 4.16 -1.84 23.07
N TYR A 300 3.89 -2.06 21.78
CA TYR A 300 4.91 -2.16 20.75
C TYR A 300 4.33 -1.92 19.35
N LEU A 301 5.19 -1.62 18.39
CA LEU A 301 4.85 -1.67 16.97
C LEU A 301 5.15 -3.07 16.46
N ASN A 302 4.17 -3.76 15.89
CA ASN A 302 4.33 -5.10 15.33
C ASN A 302 5.08 -5.02 13.99
N LEU A 303 6.41 -4.95 14.08
CA LEU A 303 7.29 -4.77 12.91
C LEU A 303 7.11 -5.86 11.84
N PRO A 304 7.00 -7.16 12.16
CA PRO A 304 6.75 -8.19 11.15
C PRO A 304 5.44 -7.97 10.37
N VAL A 305 4.35 -7.57 11.03
CA VAL A 305 3.09 -7.30 10.33
C VAL A 305 3.18 -6.02 9.50
N ARG A 306 3.80 -4.96 10.04
CA ARG A 306 4.04 -3.72 9.31
C ARG A 306 4.88 -3.96 8.05
N GLU A 307 5.95 -4.75 8.18
CA GLU A 307 6.83 -5.15 7.08
C GLU A 307 6.07 -5.90 5.99
N ARG A 308 5.25 -6.87 6.39
CA ARG A 308 4.37 -7.61 5.48
C ARG A 308 3.42 -6.69 4.72
N TRP A 309 2.72 -5.80 5.43
CA TRP A 309 1.79 -4.86 4.82
C TRP A 309 2.49 -4.00 3.76
N PHE A 310 3.58 -3.33 4.13
CA PHE A 310 4.21 -2.37 3.24
C PHE A 310 5.02 -3.00 2.11
N TYR A 311 5.44 -4.26 2.23
CA TYR A 311 6.01 -4.99 1.09
C TYR A 311 4.96 -5.28 0.01
N GLN A 312 3.71 -5.49 0.43
CA GLN A 312 2.57 -5.79 -0.44
C GLN A 312 1.82 -4.54 -0.91
N ALA A 313 1.72 -3.50 -0.08
CA ALA A 313 0.79 -2.39 -0.26
C ALA A 313 1.39 -1.02 0.11
N THR A 314 0.63 0.03 -0.16
CA THR A 314 0.97 1.43 0.14
C THR A 314 -0.07 2.04 1.06
N LEU A 315 0.36 3.10 1.76
CA LEU A 315 -0.42 3.86 2.72
C LEU A 315 -0.84 3.07 3.96
N GLU A 316 -1.17 3.76 5.04
CA GLU A 316 -1.78 3.20 6.24
C GLU A 316 -2.88 4.10 6.78
N THR A 317 -3.92 3.49 7.34
CA THR A 317 -4.84 4.20 8.24
C THR A 317 -5.54 3.17 9.11
N HIS A 318 -5.71 3.49 10.39
CA HIS A 318 -6.49 2.66 11.31
C HIS A 318 -7.89 2.34 10.75
N MET A 319 -8.44 3.18 9.86
CA MET A 319 -9.75 2.99 9.26
C MET A 319 -9.78 1.93 8.15
N MET A 320 -8.64 1.65 7.49
CA MET A 320 -8.49 0.55 6.54
C MET A 320 -8.34 -0.80 7.26
N PHE A 321 -7.79 -0.76 8.47
CA PHE A 321 -7.47 -1.97 9.25
C PHE A 321 -8.59 -2.35 10.23
N MET A 322 -9.54 -1.44 10.47
CA MET A 322 -10.63 -1.66 11.41
C MET A 322 -11.59 -2.77 10.97
N HIS A 323 -11.63 -3.87 11.70
CA HIS A 323 -12.65 -4.91 11.58
C HIS A 323 -13.95 -4.51 12.27
N LYS A 324 -14.69 -3.57 11.66
CA LYS A 324 -15.94 -3.05 12.21
C LYS A 324 -17.09 -3.14 11.21
N VAL A 325 -18.20 -3.69 11.69
CA VAL A 325 -19.45 -3.80 10.93
C VAL A 325 -19.88 -2.43 10.35
N GLY A 326 -20.17 -2.42 9.05
CA GLY A 326 -20.67 -1.29 8.28
C GLY A 326 -19.64 -0.21 7.96
N PHE A 327 -18.35 -0.44 8.24
CA PHE A 327 -17.31 0.58 8.09
C PHE A 327 -16.09 0.08 7.30
N GLY A 328 -15.55 0.94 6.45
CA GLY A 328 -14.29 0.68 5.74
C GLY A 328 -14.37 -0.52 4.79
N SER A 329 -13.28 -1.28 4.74
CA SER A 329 -13.15 -2.50 3.95
C SER A 329 -12.25 -3.49 4.67
N VAL A 330 -12.44 -4.77 4.42
CA VAL A 330 -11.53 -5.83 4.87
C VAL A 330 -10.82 -6.47 3.69
N TYR A 331 -9.59 -6.92 3.92
CA TYR A 331 -8.67 -7.42 2.89
C TYR A 331 -8.15 -8.80 3.27
N MET A 332 -8.50 -9.80 2.47
CA MET A 332 -8.07 -11.18 2.67
C MET A 332 -7.11 -11.57 1.55
N LEU A 333 -5.89 -11.95 1.93
CA LEU A 333 -4.83 -12.47 1.08
C LEU A 333 -5.10 -13.94 0.74
N GLY A 334 -5.18 -14.22 -0.56
CA GLY A 334 -5.19 -15.57 -1.12
C GLY A 334 -3.89 -15.82 -1.89
N VAL A 335 -3.10 -16.77 -1.43
CA VAL A 335 -1.77 -17.11 -2.00
C VAL A 335 -1.59 -18.61 -2.23
N LYS A 336 -2.48 -19.44 -1.66
CA LYS A 336 -2.43 -20.89 -1.72
C LYS A 336 -3.76 -21.51 -2.14
N ASP A 337 -3.68 -22.67 -2.78
CA ASP A 337 -4.82 -23.56 -3.04
C ASP A 337 -5.24 -24.32 -1.76
N LYS A 338 -6.31 -25.10 -1.86
CA LYS A 338 -6.86 -25.96 -0.79
C LYS A 338 -5.86 -26.97 -0.25
N GLU A 339 -4.94 -27.45 -1.08
CA GLU A 339 -3.86 -28.37 -0.73
C GLU A 339 -2.66 -27.68 -0.07
N GLY A 340 -2.64 -26.34 -0.04
CA GLY A 340 -1.57 -25.52 0.52
C GLY A 340 -0.42 -25.24 -0.44
N ASN A 341 -0.56 -25.55 -1.73
CA ASN A 341 0.42 -25.17 -2.75
C ASN A 341 0.19 -23.71 -3.16
N TYR A 342 1.26 -23.02 -3.56
CA TYR A 342 1.14 -21.66 -4.09
C TYR A 342 0.34 -21.63 -5.40
N LEU A 343 -0.41 -20.55 -5.60
CA LEU A 343 -1.17 -20.32 -6.82
C LEU A 343 -0.21 -20.07 -8.01
N ASP A 344 -0.02 -21.11 -8.81
CA ASP A 344 0.82 -21.14 -10.02
C ASP A 344 0.01 -20.68 -11.25
N GLY A 345 0.45 -19.63 -11.94
CA GLY A 345 -0.27 -19.05 -13.08
C GLY A 345 -0.28 -19.91 -14.35
N GLY A 346 0.48 -21.01 -14.41
CA GLY A 346 0.40 -22.01 -15.46
C GLY A 346 -0.70 -23.05 -15.26
N LYS A 347 -1.33 -23.07 -14.09
CA LYS A 347 -2.46 -23.94 -13.75
C LYS A 347 -3.78 -23.17 -13.77
N SER A 348 -4.88 -23.92 -13.69
CA SER A 348 -6.22 -23.38 -13.59
C SER A 348 -6.84 -23.67 -12.22
N TYR A 349 -7.62 -22.74 -11.70
CA TYR A 349 -8.27 -22.82 -10.40
C TYR A 349 -9.70 -22.32 -10.48
N THR A 350 -10.53 -22.83 -9.58
CA THR A 350 -11.84 -22.25 -9.28
C THR A 350 -11.86 -21.69 -7.86
N LEU A 351 -12.65 -20.64 -7.66
CA LEU A 351 -12.98 -20.10 -6.34
C LEU A 351 -14.50 -20.05 -6.21
N LYS A 352 -15.05 -20.76 -5.23
CA LYS A 352 -16.46 -20.64 -4.88
C LYS A 352 -16.64 -19.52 -3.86
N VAL A 353 -17.49 -18.57 -4.20
CA VAL A 353 -17.84 -17.43 -3.36
C VAL A 353 -19.28 -17.62 -2.86
N PRO A 354 -19.50 -17.94 -1.57
CA PRO A 354 -20.85 -18.10 -1.05
C PRO A 354 -21.64 -16.80 -1.10
N THR A 355 -22.91 -16.88 -1.48
CA THR A 355 -23.80 -15.73 -1.60
C THR A 355 -24.93 -15.77 -0.57
N PRO A 356 -25.41 -14.60 -0.08
CA PRO A 356 -24.87 -13.27 -0.33
C PRO A 356 -23.51 -13.05 0.37
N VAL A 357 -22.57 -12.40 -0.32
CA VAL A 357 -21.33 -11.91 0.32
C VAL A 357 -21.71 -10.86 1.36
N PRO A 358 -21.11 -10.87 2.58
CA PRO A 358 -21.53 -9.99 3.68
C PRO A 358 -21.03 -8.55 3.51
N THR A 359 -21.63 -7.85 2.56
CA THR A 359 -21.29 -6.48 2.18
C THR A 359 -22.54 -5.59 2.14
N SER A 360 -22.39 -4.32 2.54
CA SER A 360 -23.39 -3.28 2.34
C SER A 360 -23.08 -2.39 1.12
N ILE A 361 -21.94 -2.58 0.46
CA ILE A 361 -21.52 -1.77 -0.68
C ILE A 361 -21.24 -2.68 -1.88
N PHE A 362 -20.11 -3.37 -1.90
CA PHE A 362 -19.73 -4.36 -2.91
C PHE A 362 -18.60 -5.27 -2.40
N TRP A 363 -18.22 -6.25 -3.21
CA TRP A 363 -17.03 -7.07 -3.03
C TRP A 363 -16.23 -7.17 -4.33
N SER A 364 -14.93 -7.46 -4.22
CA SER A 364 -14.06 -7.67 -5.37
C SER A 364 -13.00 -8.72 -5.09
N VAL A 365 -12.47 -9.32 -6.15
CA VAL A 365 -11.23 -10.09 -6.13
C VAL A 365 -10.30 -9.51 -7.20
N THR A 366 -9.07 -9.20 -6.82
CA THR A 366 -8.05 -8.69 -7.73
C THR A 366 -6.84 -9.60 -7.70
N VAL A 367 -6.31 -9.94 -8.87
CA VAL A 367 -5.11 -10.76 -9.08
C VAL A 367 -3.90 -9.86 -9.27
N TYR A 368 -2.84 -10.17 -8.54
CA TYR A 368 -1.58 -9.45 -8.51
C TYR A 368 -0.41 -10.36 -8.89
N GLU A 369 0.55 -9.81 -9.61
CA GLU A 369 1.85 -10.45 -9.83
C GLU A 369 2.69 -10.37 -8.54
N MET A 370 3.35 -11.47 -8.13
CA MET A 370 4.14 -11.48 -6.89
C MET A 370 5.36 -10.55 -6.94
N ASP A 371 6.03 -10.44 -8.09
CA ASP A 371 7.27 -9.67 -8.21
C ASP A 371 7.00 -8.17 -8.07
N THR A 372 6.11 -7.61 -8.88
CA THR A 372 5.82 -6.17 -8.86
C THR A 372 4.81 -5.78 -7.77
N ARG A 373 4.01 -6.74 -7.29
CA ARG A 373 2.82 -6.57 -6.45
C ARG A 373 1.81 -5.59 -7.06
N SER A 374 1.80 -5.54 -8.39
CA SER A 374 0.88 -4.73 -9.20
C SER A 374 -0.17 -5.64 -9.85
N GLU A 375 -1.26 -5.03 -10.32
CA GLU A 375 -2.31 -5.78 -11.03
C GLU A 375 -1.71 -6.60 -12.16
N ILE A 376 -2.11 -7.87 -12.26
CA ILE A 376 -1.54 -8.80 -13.23
C ILE A 376 -1.72 -8.27 -14.65
N VAL A 377 -0.65 -8.33 -15.46
CA VAL A 377 -0.67 -7.86 -16.84
C VAL A 377 -0.87 -9.05 -17.79
N THR A 378 -2.02 -9.09 -18.44
CA THR A 378 -2.40 -10.16 -19.38
C THR A 378 -3.03 -9.60 -20.65
N GLU A 379 -3.19 -10.45 -21.68
CA GLU A 379 -3.88 -10.07 -22.92
C GLU A 379 -5.36 -9.74 -22.69
N GLN A 380 -5.99 -10.40 -21.70
CA GLN A 380 -7.36 -10.12 -21.28
C GLN A 380 -7.53 -8.70 -20.70
N PHE A 381 -6.45 -8.12 -20.14
CA PHE A 381 -6.45 -6.79 -19.52
C PHE A 381 -7.54 -6.62 -18.44
N MET A 382 -7.85 -7.71 -17.72
CA MET A 382 -8.88 -7.74 -16.69
C MET A 382 -8.33 -8.39 -15.42
N PRO A 383 -7.67 -7.61 -14.54
CA PRO A 383 -7.01 -8.15 -13.34
C PRO A 383 -7.98 -8.35 -12.17
N ALA A 384 -9.22 -7.86 -12.28
CA ALA A 384 -10.17 -7.82 -11.18
C ALA A 384 -11.62 -8.07 -11.63
N LEU A 385 -12.35 -8.81 -10.80
CA LEU A 385 -13.80 -8.98 -10.85
C LEU A 385 -14.42 -8.28 -9.63
N ASN A 386 -15.50 -7.54 -9.83
CA ASN A 386 -16.22 -6.87 -8.74
C ASN A 386 -17.73 -6.81 -8.95
N SER A 387 -18.46 -6.82 -7.83
CA SER A 387 -19.93 -6.83 -7.84
C SER A 387 -20.58 -5.47 -8.16
N ILE A 388 -19.80 -4.46 -8.55
CA ILE A 388 -20.32 -3.16 -9.01
C ILE A 388 -20.60 -3.20 -10.52
N LYS A 389 -19.67 -3.79 -11.28
CA LYS A 389 -19.68 -3.77 -12.74
C LYS A 389 -19.98 -5.14 -13.35
N ASP A 390 -19.64 -6.22 -12.64
CA ASP A 390 -19.77 -7.58 -13.13
C ASP A 390 -21.07 -8.22 -12.61
N THR A 391 -21.59 -9.16 -13.39
CA THR A 391 -22.77 -9.96 -13.02
C THR A 391 -22.33 -11.40 -12.80
N PHE A 392 -22.84 -12.01 -11.73
CA PHE A 392 -22.42 -13.31 -11.26
C PHE A 392 -23.63 -14.24 -11.22
N GLU A 393 -23.54 -15.39 -11.89
CA GLU A 393 -24.56 -16.44 -11.78
C GLU A 393 -24.40 -17.17 -10.43
N VAL A 394 -25.54 -17.50 -9.82
CA VAL A 394 -25.58 -18.22 -8.54
C VAL A 394 -26.06 -19.64 -8.81
N ASP A 395 -25.26 -20.61 -8.39
CA ASP A 395 -25.56 -22.03 -8.53
C ASP A 395 -26.62 -22.51 -7.52
N ALA A 396 -27.02 -23.78 -7.64
CA ALA A 396 -28.03 -24.39 -6.77
C ALA A 396 -27.59 -24.50 -5.30
N ASP A 397 -26.29 -24.46 -5.03
CA ASP A 397 -25.70 -24.49 -3.69
C ASP A 397 -25.53 -23.08 -3.09
N GLY A 398 -25.93 -22.04 -3.84
CA GLY A 398 -25.88 -20.65 -3.39
C GLY A 398 -24.53 -19.97 -3.57
N ASN A 399 -23.65 -20.49 -4.43
CA ASN A 399 -22.33 -19.90 -4.69
C ASN A 399 -22.28 -19.26 -6.08
N THR A 400 -21.40 -18.27 -6.24
CA THR A 400 -20.88 -17.97 -7.57
C THR A 400 -19.48 -18.58 -7.71
N THR A 401 -19.17 -19.13 -8.88
CA THR A 401 -17.87 -19.75 -9.16
C THR A 401 -17.07 -18.85 -10.06
N LEU A 402 -15.85 -18.50 -9.64
CA LEU A 402 -14.90 -17.72 -10.42
C LEU A 402 -13.79 -18.64 -10.93
N TYR A 403 -13.28 -18.38 -12.14
CA TYR A 403 -12.22 -19.16 -12.77
C TYR A 403 -10.94 -18.33 -12.93
N PHE A 404 -9.79 -18.95 -12.72
CA PHE A 404 -8.48 -18.34 -12.84
C PHE A 404 -7.60 -19.30 -13.62
N GLY A 405 -6.90 -18.83 -14.66
CA GLY A 405 -6.04 -19.71 -15.45
C GLY A 405 -5.48 -19.04 -16.70
N PRO A 406 -4.47 -19.64 -17.36
CA PRO A 406 -3.82 -19.02 -18.52
C PRO A 406 -4.71 -18.99 -19.77
N ASN A 407 -5.69 -19.91 -19.83
CA ASN A 407 -6.66 -20.05 -20.90
C ASN A 407 -8.08 -19.91 -20.34
N PRO A 408 -9.07 -19.50 -21.16
CA PRO A 408 -10.46 -19.43 -20.71
C PRO A 408 -10.99 -20.81 -20.28
N PRO A 409 -11.97 -20.85 -19.36
CA PRO A 409 -12.63 -22.09 -18.95
C PRO A 409 -13.40 -22.72 -20.13
N GLU A 410 -13.58 -24.04 -20.09
CA GLU A 410 -14.47 -24.73 -21.04
C GLU A 410 -15.93 -24.27 -20.89
N ASP A 411 -16.34 -23.96 -19.66
CA ASP A 411 -17.62 -23.32 -19.36
C ASP A 411 -17.49 -21.80 -19.49
N GLU A 412 -17.87 -21.27 -20.66
CA GLU A 412 -17.83 -19.84 -20.98
C GLU A 412 -18.74 -18.97 -20.08
N SER A 413 -19.61 -19.58 -19.26
CA SER A 413 -20.43 -18.83 -18.29
C SER A 413 -19.64 -18.38 -17.05
N LEU A 414 -18.50 -19.03 -16.77
CA LEU A 414 -17.68 -18.71 -15.59
C LEU A 414 -16.89 -17.41 -15.82
N PRO A 415 -17.04 -16.40 -14.93
CA PRO A 415 -16.17 -15.23 -14.93
C PRO A 415 -14.72 -15.67 -14.76
N TRP A 416 -13.86 -15.22 -15.67
CA TRP A 416 -12.48 -15.66 -15.75
C TRP A 416 -11.50 -14.51 -15.58
N ILE A 417 -10.44 -14.70 -14.79
CA ILE A 417 -9.24 -13.86 -14.82
C ILE A 417 -8.06 -14.66 -15.38
N GLN A 418 -7.46 -14.14 -16.45
CA GLN A 418 -6.28 -14.71 -17.08
C GLN A 418 -5.09 -14.64 -16.13
N THR A 419 -4.35 -15.74 -16.02
CA THR A 419 -3.08 -15.82 -15.28
C THR A 419 -1.90 -16.00 -16.25
N VAL A 420 -0.68 -15.84 -15.74
CA VAL A 420 0.55 -15.89 -16.54
C VAL A 420 1.33 -17.16 -16.18
N PRO A 421 1.62 -18.07 -17.14
CA PRO A 421 2.49 -19.21 -16.91
C PRO A 421 3.88 -18.83 -16.39
N ASP A 422 4.53 -19.75 -15.68
CA ASP A 422 5.87 -19.58 -15.09
C ASP A 422 5.98 -18.50 -13.99
N ALA A 423 4.85 -17.94 -13.53
CA ALA A 423 4.78 -16.99 -12.43
C ALA A 423 3.72 -17.42 -11.41
N ASN A 424 4.03 -17.25 -10.12
CA ASN A 424 3.00 -17.34 -9.10
C ASN A 424 2.27 -16.00 -8.96
N TRP A 425 1.03 -16.06 -8.51
CA TRP A 425 0.19 -14.89 -8.27
C TRP A 425 -0.43 -14.93 -6.88
N PHE A 426 -0.96 -13.80 -6.43
CA PHE A 426 -1.75 -13.70 -5.21
C PHE A 426 -2.98 -12.84 -5.45
N THR A 427 -3.91 -12.87 -4.52
CA THR A 427 -5.13 -12.07 -4.59
C THR A 427 -5.38 -11.31 -3.31
N TYR A 428 -6.08 -10.19 -3.46
CA TYR A 428 -6.91 -9.66 -2.38
C TYR A 428 -8.37 -9.86 -2.73
N PHE A 429 -9.08 -10.60 -1.86
CA PHE A 429 -10.53 -10.55 -1.78
C PHE A 429 -10.93 -9.43 -0.83
N ARG A 430 -11.74 -8.50 -1.31
CA ARG A 430 -12.14 -7.29 -0.59
C ARG A 430 -13.63 -7.26 -0.36
N ILE A 431 -14.03 -6.92 0.85
CA ILE A 431 -15.43 -6.66 1.21
C ILE A 431 -15.52 -5.22 1.68
N TYR A 432 -16.30 -4.41 0.98
CA TYR A 432 -16.48 -2.98 1.26
C TYR A 432 -17.78 -2.74 2.04
N GLY A 433 -17.71 -2.11 3.21
CA GLY A 433 -18.84 -2.06 4.13
C GLY A 433 -19.21 -3.47 4.64
N PRO A 434 -18.28 -4.19 5.27
CA PRO A 434 -18.51 -5.56 5.73
C PRO A 434 -19.65 -5.61 6.76
N THR A 435 -20.56 -6.59 6.64
CA THR A 435 -21.60 -6.85 7.63
C THR A 435 -21.14 -7.91 8.64
N GLU A 436 -21.93 -8.16 9.70
CA GLU A 436 -21.58 -9.09 10.79
C GLU A 436 -21.06 -10.47 10.34
N PRO A 437 -21.63 -11.13 9.30
CA PRO A 437 -21.14 -12.45 8.87
C PRO A 437 -19.69 -12.46 8.35
N ALA A 438 -19.12 -11.30 7.99
CA ALA A 438 -17.72 -11.20 7.59
C ALA A 438 -16.74 -11.45 8.76
N PHE A 439 -17.22 -11.38 10.00
CA PHE A 439 -16.39 -11.42 11.21
C PHE A 439 -16.71 -12.58 12.17
N ASP A 440 -17.91 -13.17 12.08
CA ASP A 440 -18.39 -14.16 13.06
C ASP A 440 -18.21 -15.63 12.62
N ASN A 441 -17.56 -15.86 11.47
CA ASN A 441 -17.34 -17.15 10.81
C ASN A 441 -18.60 -17.82 10.22
N SER A 442 -19.76 -17.15 10.19
CA SER A 442 -20.97 -17.68 9.54
C SER A 442 -20.93 -17.58 8.01
N TRP A 443 -20.09 -16.70 7.47
CA TRP A 443 -19.68 -16.68 6.06
C TRP A 443 -18.17 -16.94 5.97
N GLN A 444 -17.77 -17.83 5.08
CA GLN A 444 -16.37 -18.17 4.82
C GLN A 444 -16.17 -18.33 3.32
N LEU A 445 -15.08 -17.78 2.80
CA LEU A 445 -14.70 -18.00 1.42
C LEU A 445 -14.08 -19.40 1.28
N ASP A 446 -14.38 -20.10 0.19
CA ASP A 446 -13.70 -21.35 -0.09
C ASP A 446 -12.25 -21.11 -0.49
N ASP A 447 -11.40 -22.13 -0.31
CA ASP A 447 -10.04 -22.08 -0.85
C ASP A 447 -10.09 -22.25 -2.37
N PHE A 448 -9.05 -21.77 -3.05
CA PHE A 448 -8.88 -22.07 -4.47
C PHE A 448 -8.74 -23.59 -4.67
N GLU A 449 -9.45 -24.13 -5.65
CA GLU A 449 -9.38 -25.55 -6.01
C GLU A 449 -8.79 -25.70 -7.43
N GLU A 450 -7.67 -26.42 -7.54
CA GLU A 450 -7.03 -26.69 -8.83
C GLU A 450 -7.96 -27.52 -9.73
N VAL A 451 -8.14 -27.05 -10.97
CA VAL A 451 -8.87 -27.76 -12.03
C VAL A 451 -7.92 -28.73 -12.70
N LYS A 452 -8.20 -30.03 -12.57
CA LYS A 452 -7.33 -31.13 -13.00
C LYS A 452 -7.63 -31.66 -14.39
#